data_AF-A0A1S2VEU3-F1
#
_entry.id   AF-A0A1S2VEU3-F1
#
_cell.length_a   1.000
_cell.length_b   1.000
_cell.length_c   1.000
_cell.angle_alpha   90.00
_cell.angle_beta   90.00
_cell.angle_gamma   90.00
#
_symmetry.space_group_name_H-M   'P 1'
#
loop_
_entity.id
_entity.type
_entity.pdbx_description
1 polymer ?
#
loop_
_entity_poly.entity_id
_entity_poly.type
_entity_poly.pdbx_seq_one_letter_code
_entity_poly.pdbx_strand_id
1 'polypeptide(L)'
;MKGLLSKGVLVAAVLSLASCDYQKNNTIKQTDVREGDPYVYGVHKDSAAVQSKYKYTPRPELEERTQKIREKLFGAGTINQGA
;
A
#
# COMPACT_ATOMS: atom_id res chain seq x y z
N MET A 1 32.89 -23.49 23.38
CA MET A 1 31.89 -22.42 23.63
C MET A 1 31.51 -21.63 22.37
N LYS A 2 32.47 -21.19 21.53
CA LYS A 2 32.17 -20.43 20.29
C LYS A 2 31.21 -21.15 19.33
N GLY A 3 31.40 -22.44 19.06
CA GLY A 3 30.52 -23.19 18.15
C GLY A 3 29.08 -23.40 18.64
N LEU A 4 28.84 -23.33 19.96
CA LEU A 4 27.48 -23.41 20.52
C LEU A 4 26.74 -22.07 20.34
N LEU A 5 27.45 -20.96 20.53
CA LEU A 5 26.97 -19.61 20.21
C LEU A 5 26.66 -19.45 18.72
N SER A 6 27.54 -19.94 17.83
CA SER A 6 27.32 -19.89 16.38
C SER A 6 26.06 -20.64 15.95
N LYS A 7 25.83 -21.84 16.52
CA LYS A 7 24.64 -22.64 16.24
C LYS A 7 23.37 -21.99 16.79
N GLY A 8 23.44 -21.42 18.00
CA GLY A 8 22.32 -20.69 18.60
C GLY A 8 21.91 -19.46 17.78
N VAL A 9 22.87 -18.68 17.31
CA VAL A 9 22.62 -17.52 16.43
C VAL A 9 22.02 -17.94 15.09
N LEU A 10 22.52 -19.03 14.50
CA LEU A 10 21.98 -19.55 13.23
C LEU A 10 20.53 -20.05 13.39
N VAL A 11 20.23 -20.76 14.47
CA VAL A 11 18.86 -21.21 14.78
C VAL A 11 17.93 -20.01 15.03
N ALA A 12 18.38 -19.00 15.77
CA ALA A 12 17.59 -17.78 16.01
C ALA A 12 17.31 -17.01 14.71
N ALA A 13 18.28 -16.92 13.81
CA ALA A 13 18.12 -16.25 12.52
C ALA A 13 17.11 -16.97 11.60
N VAL A 14 17.17 -18.30 11.53
CA VAL A 14 16.22 -19.10 10.73
C VAL A 14 14.79 -18.97 11.28
N LEU A 15 14.61 -19.01 12.60
CA LEU A 15 13.29 -18.83 13.21
C LEU A 15 12.71 -17.42 13.00
N SER A 16 13.58 -16.40 13.00
CA SER A 16 13.17 -15.01 12.72
C SER A 16 12.75 -14.79 11.26
N LEU A 17 13.34 -15.52 10.32
CA LEU A 17 12.91 -15.49 8.91
C LEU A 17 11.59 -16.26 8.71
N ALA A 18 11.41 -17.39 9.40
CA ALA A 18 10.18 -18.16 9.36
C ALA A 18 8.98 -17.42 10.00
N SER A 19 9.19 -16.54 10.97
CA SER A 19 8.12 -15.69 11.52
C SER A 19 7.65 -14.63 10.53
N CYS A 20 8.54 -14.12 9.68
CA CYS A 20 8.16 -13.23 8.58
C CYS A 20 7.29 -13.97 7.55
N ASP A 21 7.64 -15.21 7.20
CA ASP A 21 6.79 -16.04 6.31
C ASP A 21 5.48 -16.46 6.98
N TYR A 22 5.47 -16.69 8.29
CA TYR A 22 4.23 -16.91 9.05
C TYR A 22 3.35 -15.65 9.01
N GLN A 23 3.86 -14.45 9.25
CA GLN A 23 3.05 -13.22 9.11
C GLN A 23 2.60 -12.98 7.66
N LYS A 24 3.43 -13.33 6.68
CA LYS A 24 3.10 -13.24 5.26
C LYS A 24 1.95 -14.19 4.86
N ASN A 25 1.92 -15.38 5.45
CA ASN A 25 0.92 -16.41 5.14
C ASN A 25 -0.23 -16.49 6.17
N ASN A 26 -0.12 -15.80 7.31
CA ASN A 26 -1.18 -15.65 8.29
C ASN A 26 -2.17 -14.58 7.82
N THR A 27 -2.85 -14.88 6.73
CA THR A 27 -4.06 -14.18 6.29
C THR A 27 -5.26 -14.91 6.90
N ILE A 28 -5.41 -14.82 8.23
CA ILE A 28 -6.74 -15.04 8.82
C ILE A 28 -7.59 -13.88 8.29
N LYS A 29 -8.25 -14.11 7.16
CA LYS A 29 -9.27 -13.20 6.64
C LYS A 29 -10.41 -13.25 7.63
N GLN A 30 -10.54 -12.22 8.45
CA GLN A 30 -11.73 -12.07 9.29
C GLN A 30 -12.95 -12.07 8.36
N THR A 31 -13.95 -12.88 8.68
CA THR A 31 -15.21 -12.90 7.95
C THR A 31 -15.79 -11.50 7.99
N ASP A 32 -15.92 -10.88 6.81
CA ASP A 32 -16.57 -9.59 6.70
C ASP A 32 -18.09 -9.78 6.74
N VAL A 33 -18.67 -9.61 7.93
CA VAL A 33 -20.11 -9.74 8.14
C VAL A 33 -20.92 -8.60 7.49
N ARG A 34 -20.24 -7.55 7.00
CA ARG A 34 -20.86 -6.40 6.31
C ARG A 34 -20.45 -6.37 4.85
N GLU A 35 -19.97 -7.47 4.29
CA GLU A 35 -19.58 -7.55 2.89
C GLU A 35 -20.74 -7.11 1.99
N GLY A 36 -20.50 -6.10 1.16
CA GLY A 36 -21.51 -5.53 0.27
C GLY A 36 -22.45 -4.48 0.91
N ASP A 37 -22.32 -4.17 2.20
CA ASP A 37 -23.07 -3.09 2.85
C ASP A 37 -22.68 -1.73 2.24
N PRO A 38 -23.60 -1.02 1.53
CA PRO A 38 -23.31 0.25 0.90
C PRO A 38 -22.89 1.33 1.90
N TYR A 39 -23.34 1.27 3.16
CA TYR A 39 -22.95 2.26 4.17
C TYR A 39 -21.51 2.09 4.64
N VAL A 40 -20.93 0.88 4.50
CA VAL A 40 -19.51 0.61 4.80
C VAL A 40 -18.65 0.82 3.57
N TYR A 41 -19.11 0.31 2.44
CA TYR A 41 -18.33 0.25 1.21
C TYR A 41 -18.56 1.41 0.25
N GLY A 42 -19.42 2.34 0.64
CA GLY A 42 -19.72 3.57 -0.07
C GLY A 42 -21.06 3.50 -0.80
N VAL A 43 -21.93 4.44 -0.43
CA VAL A 43 -23.31 4.53 -0.95
C VAL A 43 -23.31 5.09 -2.37
N HIS A 44 -22.28 5.86 -2.72
CA HIS A 44 -22.17 6.59 -3.98
C HIS A 44 -20.79 6.39 -4.61
N LYS A 45 -20.67 6.62 -5.92
CA LYS A 45 -19.42 6.40 -6.67
C LYS A 45 -18.25 7.27 -6.20
N ASP A 46 -18.57 8.42 -5.63
CA ASP A 46 -17.65 9.40 -5.04
C ASP A 46 -17.29 9.08 -3.59
N SER A 47 -17.86 8.03 -2.98
CA SER A 47 -17.48 7.61 -1.62
C SER A 47 -16.02 7.18 -1.58
N ALA A 48 -15.29 7.59 -0.54
CA ALA A 48 -13.86 7.29 -0.39
C ALA A 48 -13.53 5.78 -0.45
N ALA A 49 -14.40 4.94 0.13
CA ALA A 49 -14.28 3.48 0.08
C ALA A 49 -14.40 2.88 -1.33
N VAL A 50 -15.15 3.55 -2.21
CA VAL A 50 -15.27 3.16 -3.62
C VAL A 50 -14.07 3.69 -4.40
N GLN A 51 -13.69 4.94 -4.17
CA GLN A 51 -12.54 5.58 -4.85
C GLN A 51 -11.22 4.87 -4.58
N SER A 52 -10.99 4.36 -3.37
CA SER A 52 -9.76 3.64 -3.02
C SER A 52 -9.61 2.31 -3.77
N LYS A 53 -10.70 1.75 -4.29
CA LYS A 53 -10.70 0.51 -5.08
C LYS A 53 -10.56 0.78 -6.59
N TYR A 54 -10.89 1.98 -7.06
CA TYR A 54 -10.79 2.30 -8.47
C TYR A 54 -9.33 2.45 -8.90
N LYS A 55 -8.95 1.65 -9.91
CA LYS A 55 -7.69 1.82 -10.62
C LYS A 55 -7.97 2.53 -11.94
N TYR A 56 -7.46 3.74 -12.09
CA TYR A 56 -7.56 4.47 -13.35
C TYR A 56 -6.46 4.01 -14.30
N THR A 57 -6.82 3.80 -15.58
CA THR A 57 -5.82 3.54 -16.61
C THR A 57 -4.94 4.78 -16.77
N PRO A 58 -3.60 4.66 -16.78
CA PRO A 58 -2.71 5.79 -17.03
C PRO A 58 -3.06 6.44 -18.38
N ARG A 59 -3.15 7.77 -18.38
CA ARG A 59 -3.45 8.58 -19.55
C ARG A 59 -2.30 9.55 -19.80
N PRO A 60 -1.20 9.08 -20.43
CA PRO A 60 0.03 9.87 -20.58
C PRO A 60 -0.20 11.16 -21.37
N GLU A 61 -1.21 11.21 -22.24
CA GLU A 61 -1.58 12.41 -22.99
C GLU A 61 -2.06 13.56 -22.08
N LEU A 62 -2.49 13.27 -20.85
CA LEU A 62 -2.90 14.28 -19.88
C LEU A 62 -1.74 14.80 -19.05
N GLU A 63 -0.58 14.13 -19.02
CA GLU A 63 0.56 14.51 -18.20
C GLU A 63 1.13 15.87 -18.62
N GLU A 64 1.31 16.09 -19.92
CA GLU A 64 1.80 17.36 -20.46
C GLU A 64 0.84 18.51 -20.16
N ARG A 65 -0.47 18.28 -20.31
CA ARG A 65 -1.49 19.29 -19.98
C ARG A 65 -1.49 19.60 -18.48
N THR A 66 -1.36 18.57 -17.65
CA THR A 66 -1.29 18.70 -16.19
C THR A 66 -0.04 19.47 -15.77
N GLN A 67 1.09 19.23 -16.43
CA GLN A 67 2.34 19.96 -16.24
C GLN A 67 2.16 21.45 -16.55
N LYS A 68 1.60 21.78 -17.73
CA LYS A 68 1.33 23.18 -18.12
C LYS A 68 0.38 23.89 -17.15
N ILE A 69 -0.65 23.21 -16.67
CA ILE A 69 -1.58 23.77 -15.67
C ILE A 69 -0.84 23.98 -14.35
N ARG A 70 -0.02 23.03 -13.90
CA ARG A 70 0.76 23.15 -12.68
C ARG A 70 1.69 24.36 -12.73
N GLU A 71 2.43 24.52 -13.82
CA GLU A 71 3.33 25.66 -14.03
C GLU A 71 2.58 26.99 -14.03
N LYS A 72 1.37 27.04 -14.61
CA LYS A 72 0.53 28.24 -14.57
C LYS A 72 0.05 28.60 -13.17
N LEU A 73 -0.23 27.61 -12.32
CA LEU A 73 -0.77 27.83 -10.97
C LEU A 73 0.31 28.09 -9.91
N PHE A 74 1.48 27.44 -10.03
CA PHE A 74 2.49 27.41 -8.97
C PHE A 74 3.88 27.91 -9.42
N GLY A 75 4.05 28.29 -10.69
CA GLY A 75 5.34 28.69 -11.27
C GLY A 75 6.20 27.50 -11.70
N ALA A 76 7.38 27.81 -12.26
CA ALA A 76 8.34 26.80 -12.69
C ALA A 76 9.06 26.18 -11.47
N GLY A 77 8.95 24.86 -11.29
CA GLY A 77 9.60 24.13 -10.22
C GLY A 77 8.97 22.76 -9.95
N THR A 78 9.70 21.90 -9.24
CA THR A 78 9.17 20.64 -8.71
C THR A 78 8.54 20.89 -7.35
N ILE A 79 7.22 20.66 -7.23
CA ILE A 79 6.61 20.54 -5.91
C ILE A 79 7.12 19.21 -5.33
N ASN A 80 7.91 19.28 -4.27
CA ASN A 80 8.24 18.08 -3.49
C ASN A 80 6.91 17.43 -3.12
N GLN A 81 6.65 16.22 -3.65
CA GLN A 81 5.47 15.46 -3.28
C GLN A 81 5.51 15.30 -1.75
N GLY A 82 4.54 15.92 -1.08
CA GLY A 82 4.48 15.96 0.38
C GLY A 82 4.18 14.56 0.96
N ALA A 83 4.92 14.27 2.04
CA ALA A 83 4.73 13.33 3.15
C ALA A 83 3.65 12.24 3.05
#